data_AF-A0A1F8P8B9-F1
#
_entry.id   AF-A0A1F8P8B9-F1
#
_cell.length_a   1.000
_cell.length_b   1.000
_cell.length_c   1.000
_cell.angle_alpha   90.00
_cell.angle_beta   90.00
_cell.angle_gamma   90.00
#
_symmetry.space_group_name_H-M   'P 1'
#
loop_
_entity.id
_entity.type
_entity.pdbx_description
1 polymer ?
#
loop_
_entity_poly.entity_id
_entity_poly.type
_entity_poly.pdbx_seq_one_letter_code
_entity_poly.pdbx_strand_id
1 'polypeptide(L)'
;MKISTLPSLAKTEINLYGQKYSLASLDEEEQAIFEDNFNKLLGTTDSQVRKILEERADTILVGVMAIKEKLDRRKFRGMNPGDMEIGFGFIRPEFVKYNDTIINDWNKTLTGMATWDRWLDASASAGFTLSEDHGLIITHLVSQVTPEPFVRAVHFWIGRTDLIPEDISDIILSDNENGIAVYPVPTKVYLPEDEFRAKITGHAGVEYLKLGGLVVGLGRLIKAETPSWS
;
A
#
# COMPACT_ATOMS: atom_id res chain seq x y z
N MET A 1 19.76 -0.86 5.27
CA MET A 1 19.71 -1.45 3.92
C MET A 1 20.47 -0.54 2.97
N LYS A 2 21.31 -1.10 2.08
CA LYS A 2 22.00 -0.34 1.03
C LYS A 2 21.26 -0.56 -0.28
N ILE A 3 20.85 0.51 -0.95
CA ILE A 3 19.96 0.37 -2.11
C ILE A 3 20.73 0.06 -3.40
N SER A 4 22.02 0.40 -3.45
CA SER A 4 22.89 0.13 -4.60
C SER A 4 23.10 -1.37 -4.86
N THR A 5 22.74 -2.22 -3.91
CA THR A 5 22.76 -3.68 -4.06
C THR A 5 21.44 -4.25 -4.58
N LEU A 6 20.40 -3.42 -4.76
CA LEU A 6 19.08 -3.88 -5.21
C LEU A 6 19.08 -4.07 -6.74
N PRO A 7 18.70 -5.26 -7.24
CA PRO A 7 18.77 -5.57 -8.67
C PRO A 7 17.76 -4.79 -9.52
N SER A 8 16.70 -4.23 -8.91
CA SER A 8 15.70 -3.44 -9.63
C SER A 8 16.18 -2.06 -10.07
N LEU A 9 17.22 -1.51 -9.44
CA LEU A 9 17.66 -0.12 -9.65
C LEU A 9 18.05 0.18 -11.11
N ALA A 10 18.60 -0.82 -11.82
CA ALA A 10 19.01 -0.69 -13.22
C ALA A 10 17.90 -1.06 -14.24
N LYS A 11 16.72 -1.49 -13.78
CA LYS A 11 15.64 -1.92 -14.67
C LYS A 11 14.87 -0.71 -15.20
N THR A 12 14.52 -0.78 -16.47
CA THR A 12 13.65 0.20 -17.15
C THR A 12 12.20 -0.29 -17.25
N GLU A 13 11.98 -1.59 -17.08
CA GLU A 13 10.66 -2.21 -17.10
C GLU A 13 10.61 -3.47 -16.21
N ILE A 14 9.41 -3.80 -15.73
CA ILE A 14 9.13 -5.04 -15.02
C ILE A 14 7.71 -5.53 -15.31
N ASN A 15 7.48 -6.83 -15.18
CA ASN A 15 6.15 -7.41 -15.20
C ASN A 15 5.79 -7.92 -13.80
N LEU A 16 4.69 -7.42 -13.23
CA LEU A 16 4.14 -7.88 -11.95
C LEU A 16 2.65 -8.17 -12.15
N TYR A 17 2.20 -9.35 -11.70
CA TYR A 17 0.81 -9.80 -11.82
C TYR A 17 0.22 -9.71 -13.25
N GLY A 18 1.06 -9.94 -14.27
CA GLY A 18 0.66 -9.84 -15.66
C GLY A 18 0.56 -8.41 -16.20
N GLN A 19 0.90 -7.40 -15.40
CA GLN A 19 0.95 -6.00 -15.79
C GLN A 19 2.39 -5.55 -16.02
N LYS A 20 2.62 -4.84 -17.11
CA LYS A 20 3.92 -4.26 -17.45
C LYS A 20 4.02 -2.85 -16.89
N TYR A 21 5.03 -2.60 -16.08
CA TYR A 21 5.35 -1.30 -15.50
C TYR A 21 6.61 -0.73 -16.16
N SER A 22 6.51 0.50 -16.64
CA SER A 22 7.67 1.31 -17.03
C SER A 22 8.25 1.98 -15.80
N LEU A 23 9.58 2.03 -15.68
CA LEU A 23 10.27 2.49 -14.48
C LEU A 23 11.11 3.74 -14.77
N ALA A 24 10.91 4.78 -13.96
CA ALA A 24 11.79 5.95 -13.94
C ALA A 24 12.95 5.70 -12.99
N SER A 25 14.18 5.79 -13.49
CA SER A 25 15.38 5.66 -12.65
C SER A 25 15.43 6.75 -11.58
N LEU A 26 15.95 6.38 -10.40
CA LEU A 26 16.36 7.32 -9.37
C LEU A 26 17.81 7.73 -9.64
N ASP A 27 18.09 9.02 -9.66
CA ASP A 27 19.47 9.50 -9.70
C ASP A 27 20.20 9.27 -8.35
N GLU A 28 21.49 9.57 -8.29
CA GLU A 28 22.32 9.33 -7.09
C GLU A 28 21.82 10.08 -5.85
N GLU A 29 21.25 11.28 -6.03
CA GLU A 29 20.70 12.07 -4.92
C GLU A 29 19.39 11.43 -4.42
N GLU A 30 18.49 11.09 -5.33
CA GLU A 30 17.21 10.44 -5.04
C GLU A 30 17.42 9.07 -4.38
N GLN A 31 18.44 8.35 -4.83
CA GLN A 31 18.91 7.10 -4.25
C GLN A 31 19.34 7.28 -2.79
N ALA A 32 20.23 8.25 -2.51
CA ALA A 32 20.68 8.52 -1.14
C ALA A 32 19.52 8.94 -0.23
N ILE A 33 18.59 9.75 -0.74
CA ILE A 33 17.38 10.17 -0.01
C ILE A 33 16.49 8.97 0.32
N PHE A 34 16.23 8.09 -0.66
CA PHE A 34 15.43 6.89 -0.45
C PHE A 34 16.07 5.98 0.60
N GLU A 35 17.38 5.72 0.48
CA GLU A 35 18.10 4.86 1.43
C GLU A 35 18.01 5.40 2.87
N ASP A 36 18.32 6.68 3.07
CA ASP A 36 18.28 7.31 4.40
C ASP A 36 16.86 7.28 4.99
N ASN A 37 15.85 7.69 4.22
CA ASN A 37 14.48 7.77 4.70
C ASN A 37 13.86 6.38 4.92
N PHE A 38 14.16 5.41 4.06
CA PHE A 38 13.67 4.04 4.23
C PHE A 38 14.29 3.39 5.47
N ASN A 39 15.59 3.58 5.70
CA ASN A 39 16.25 3.09 6.90
C ASN A 39 15.70 3.72 8.20
N LYS A 40 15.37 5.02 8.16
CA LYS A 40 14.66 5.69 9.27
C LYS A 40 13.28 5.08 9.51
N LEU A 41 12.52 4.84 8.44
CA LEU A 41 11.20 4.22 8.51
C LEU A 41 11.28 2.80 9.10
N LEU A 42 12.26 2.00 8.69
CA LEU A 42 12.52 0.69 9.29
C LEU A 42 12.80 0.81 10.79
N GLY A 43 13.61 1.79 11.20
CA GLY A 43 13.97 2.03 12.60
C GLY A 43 12.79 2.37 13.52
N THR A 44 11.74 3.01 13.00
CA THR A 44 10.56 3.41 13.79
C THR A 44 9.42 2.38 13.79
N THR A 45 9.53 1.35 12.95
CA THR A 45 8.46 0.39 12.70
C THR A 45 8.59 -0.86 13.56
N ASP A 46 7.46 -1.49 13.90
CA ASP A 46 7.38 -2.75 14.65
C ASP A 46 8.23 -3.86 14.03
N SER A 47 8.69 -4.81 14.86
CA SER A 47 9.65 -5.86 14.45
C SER A 47 9.18 -6.67 13.24
N GLN A 48 7.91 -7.07 13.20
CA GLN A 48 7.32 -7.85 12.10
C GLN A 48 7.16 -7.01 10.83
N VAL A 49 6.62 -5.80 10.94
CA VAL A 49 6.43 -4.92 9.78
C VAL A 49 7.79 -4.52 9.19
N ARG A 50 8.80 -4.26 10.03
CA ARG A 50 10.18 -4.00 9.61
C ARG A 50 10.71 -5.15 8.76
N LYS A 51 10.56 -6.39 9.23
CA LYS A 51 11.02 -7.57 8.49
C LYS A 51 10.35 -7.68 7.12
N ILE A 52 9.04 -7.44 7.04
CA ILE A 52 8.30 -7.44 5.77
C ILE A 52 8.85 -6.36 4.82
N LEU A 53 9.06 -5.13 5.32
CA LEU A 53 9.55 -4.03 4.51
C LEU A 53 10.99 -4.26 4.02
N GLU A 54 11.86 -4.85 4.85
CA GLU A 54 13.21 -5.25 4.45
C GLU A 54 13.20 -6.32 3.36
N GLU A 55 12.39 -7.38 3.52
CA GLU A 55 12.24 -8.46 2.53
C GLU A 55 11.65 -7.97 1.20
N ARG A 56 10.83 -6.91 1.24
CA ARG A 56 10.15 -6.35 0.07
C ARG A 56 10.82 -5.09 -0.48
N ALA A 57 11.98 -4.68 0.05
CA ALA A 57 12.66 -3.45 -0.33
C ALA A 57 12.85 -3.28 -1.86
N ASP A 58 13.25 -4.35 -2.56
CA ASP A 58 13.44 -4.32 -4.01
C ASP A 58 12.13 -4.03 -4.76
N THR A 59 11.03 -4.69 -4.36
CA THR A 59 9.72 -4.49 -4.99
C THR A 59 9.09 -3.15 -4.61
N ILE A 60 9.38 -2.65 -3.41
CA ILE A 60 8.98 -1.29 -3.00
C ILE A 60 9.71 -0.25 -3.87
N LEU A 61 11.01 -0.40 -4.07
CA LEU A 61 11.79 0.48 -4.94
C LEU A 61 11.23 0.49 -6.37
N VAL A 62 10.91 -0.70 -6.90
CA VAL A 62 10.20 -0.83 -8.19
C VAL A 62 8.90 -0.03 -8.20
N GLY A 63 8.07 -0.15 -7.16
CA GLY A 63 6.82 0.60 -7.06
C GLY A 63 7.04 2.11 -7.07
N VAL A 64 8.06 2.60 -6.34
CA VAL A 64 8.44 4.02 -6.32
C VAL A 64 8.85 4.48 -7.73
N MET A 65 9.70 3.72 -8.42
CA MET A 65 10.15 4.04 -9.78
C MET A 65 9.00 4.02 -10.80
N ALA A 66 8.04 3.10 -10.66
CA ALA A 66 6.88 3.01 -11.53
C ALA A 66 5.91 4.18 -11.32
N ILE A 67 5.65 4.56 -10.07
CA ILE A 67 4.80 5.71 -9.73
C ILE A 67 5.49 7.01 -10.16
N LYS A 68 6.81 7.13 -9.98
CA LYS A 68 7.60 8.27 -10.48
C LYS A 68 7.49 8.43 -12.00
N GLU A 69 7.50 7.33 -12.75
CA GLU A 69 7.31 7.37 -14.20
C GLU A 69 5.94 7.95 -14.58
N LYS A 70 4.89 7.61 -13.82
CA LYS A 70 3.54 8.15 -14.02
C LYS A 70 3.37 9.59 -13.60
N LEU A 71 4.12 10.04 -12.60
CA LEU A 71 4.12 11.43 -12.12
C LEU A 71 5.16 12.30 -12.85
N ASP A 72 5.24 12.14 -14.18
CA ASP A 72 6.10 12.91 -15.08
C ASP A 72 7.59 12.92 -14.71
N ARG A 73 8.10 11.86 -14.07
CA ARG A 73 9.50 11.72 -13.66
C ARG A 73 9.98 12.85 -12.74
N ARG A 74 9.07 13.51 -12.03
CA ARG A 74 9.39 14.58 -11.06
C ARG A 74 10.39 14.10 -10.00
N LYS A 75 11.12 15.05 -9.41
CA LYS A 75 12.15 14.72 -8.41
C LYS A 75 11.56 14.09 -7.16
N PHE A 76 12.20 13.02 -6.73
CA PHE A 76 11.87 12.30 -5.50
C PHE A 76 12.64 12.88 -4.31
N ARG A 77 11.92 13.28 -3.26
CA ARG A 77 12.47 13.95 -2.07
C ARG A 77 12.12 13.26 -0.76
N GLY A 78 11.74 11.98 -0.81
CA GLY A 78 11.57 11.15 0.38
C GLY A 78 10.32 11.50 1.19
N MET A 79 10.44 11.55 2.52
CA MET A 79 9.29 11.67 3.43
C MET A 79 8.76 13.11 3.59
N ASN A 80 9.56 14.12 3.28
CA ASN A 80 9.18 15.55 3.39
C ASN A 80 9.39 16.30 2.05
N PRO A 81 8.67 15.93 0.99
CA PRO A 81 8.78 16.58 -0.32
C PRO A 81 8.16 18.00 -0.33
N GLY A 82 8.63 18.85 -1.24
CA GLY A 82 7.92 20.05 -1.66
C GLY A 82 6.60 19.71 -2.38
N ASP A 83 5.73 20.70 -2.54
CA ASP A 83 4.34 20.46 -2.97
C ASP A 83 4.20 19.81 -4.34
N MET A 84 5.14 20.14 -5.25
CA MET A 84 5.20 19.61 -6.62
C MET A 84 6.24 18.50 -6.78
N GLU A 85 6.92 18.10 -5.71
CA GLU A 85 7.90 17.03 -5.69
C GLU A 85 7.24 15.72 -5.25
N ILE A 86 7.86 14.59 -5.62
CA ILE A 86 7.38 13.27 -5.23
C ILE A 86 7.97 12.91 -3.86
N GLY A 87 7.14 12.37 -2.98
CA GLY A 87 7.61 11.72 -1.77
C GLY A 87 6.89 10.42 -1.49
N PHE A 88 7.05 9.92 -0.26
CA PHE A 88 6.30 8.77 0.23
C PHE A 88 5.94 8.89 1.71
N GLY A 89 4.93 8.14 2.11
CA GLY A 89 4.52 8.02 3.51
C GLY A 89 3.75 6.72 3.74
N PHE A 90 3.21 6.54 4.94
CA PHE A 90 2.31 5.41 5.22
C PHE A 90 0.95 5.62 4.58
N ILE A 91 0.29 4.51 4.21
CA ILE A 91 -1.08 4.54 3.71
C ILE A 91 -2.02 4.86 4.89
N ARG A 92 -2.66 6.03 4.81
CA ARG A 92 -3.73 6.47 5.70
C ARG A 92 -5.12 6.22 5.07
N PRO A 93 -6.21 6.17 5.86
CA PRO A 93 -7.57 5.99 5.34
C PRO A 93 -7.91 6.95 4.19
N GLU A 94 -7.42 8.19 4.25
CA GLU A 94 -7.81 9.25 3.33
C GLU A 94 -7.28 9.08 1.90
N PHE A 95 -6.41 8.10 1.65
CA PHE A 95 -5.91 7.73 0.32
C PHE A 95 -6.76 6.66 -0.37
N VAL A 96 -7.81 6.16 0.27
CA VAL A 96 -8.71 5.15 -0.30
C VAL A 96 -10.18 5.55 -0.11
N LYS A 97 -11.08 4.94 -0.89
CA LYS A 97 -12.51 5.22 -0.87
C LYS A 97 -13.33 3.96 -0.60
N TYR A 98 -14.50 4.17 -0.01
CA TYR A 98 -15.61 3.23 0.01
C TYR A 98 -16.87 3.94 -0.47
N ASN A 99 -17.58 3.32 -1.43
CA ASN A 99 -18.78 3.89 -2.04
C ASN A 99 -18.55 5.31 -2.60
N ASP A 100 -17.40 5.48 -3.27
CA ASP A 100 -16.90 6.74 -3.84
C ASP A 100 -16.73 7.88 -2.82
N THR A 101 -16.63 7.53 -1.53
CA THR A 101 -16.41 8.47 -0.43
C THR A 101 -15.09 8.15 0.25
N ILE A 102 -14.28 9.18 0.49
CA ILE A 102 -13.04 9.03 1.27
C ILE A 102 -13.41 8.51 2.66
N ILE A 103 -12.73 7.46 3.10
CA ILE A 103 -12.91 6.93 4.45
C ILE A 103 -11.98 7.66 5.42
N ASN A 104 -12.44 7.82 6.67
CA ASN A 104 -11.67 8.51 7.73
C ASN A 104 -11.18 7.53 8.80
N ASP A 105 -11.60 6.27 8.72
CA ASP A 105 -11.15 5.21 9.61
C ASP A 105 -11.04 3.88 8.84
N TRP A 106 -10.43 2.89 9.48
CA TRP A 106 -10.24 1.55 8.94
C TRP A 106 -11.33 0.58 9.39
N ASN A 107 -12.44 1.08 9.95
CA ASN A 107 -13.48 0.21 10.50
C ASN A 107 -14.22 -0.51 9.37
N LYS A 108 -14.58 -1.78 9.60
CA LYS A 108 -15.46 -2.51 8.70
C LYS A 108 -16.29 -3.55 9.42
N THR A 109 -17.61 -3.46 9.30
CA THR A 109 -18.51 -4.52 9.76
C THR A 109 -18.55 -5.66 8.75
N LEU A 110 -18.19 -6.87 9.21
CA LEU A 110 -18.27 -8.11 8.47
C LEU A 110 -19.62 -8.80 8.73
N THR A 111 -20.24 -9.32 7.67
CA THR A 111 -21.55 -9.96 7.72
C THR A 111 -21.46 -11.39 8.25
N GLY A 112 -20.32 -12.05 8.02
CA GLY A 112 -20.07 -13.43 8.45
C GLY A 112 -19.48 -14.29 7.35
N MET A 113 -19.11 -15.52 7.74
CA MET A 113 -18.41 -16.45 6.87
C MET A 113 -19.26 -16.76 5.62
N ALA A 114 -18.57 -16.98 4.49
CA ALA A 114 -19.15 -17.22 3.16
C ALA A 114 -19.78 -15.99 2.46
N THR A 115 -19.65 -14.78 3.02
CA THR A 115 -20.05 -13.53 2.37
C THR A 115 -18.83 -12.65 2.09
N TRP A 116 -18.65 -12.24 0.83
CA TRP A 116 -17.66 -11.23 0.47
C TRP A 116 -18.21 -9.83 0.71
N ASP A 117 -17.83 -9.26 1.84
CA ASP A 117 -18.16 -7.88 2.20
C ASP A 117 -17.37 -6.90 1.33
N ARG A 118 -18.08 -5.88 0.84
CA ARG A 118 -17.48 -4.74 0.16
C ARG A 118 -16.60 -3.96 1.13
N TRP A 119 -15.38 -3.60 0.77
CA TRP A 119 -14.49 -2.87 1.70
C TRP A 119 -13.99 -1.57 1.12
N LEU A 120 -13.28 -1.64 0.01
CA LEU A 120 -12.67 -0.48 -0.64
C LEU A 120 -13.03 -0.56 -2.12
N ASP A 121 -14.19 -0.01 -2.47
CA ASP A 121 -14.76 -0.05 -3.81
C ASP A 121 -15.63 1.19 -4.07
N ALA A 122 -15.94 1.47 -5.33
CA ALA A 122 -16.92 2.52 -5.67
C ALA A 122 -18.35 1.97 -5.61
N SER A 123 -18.55 0.73 -6.04
CA SER A 123 -19.82 0.01 -5.98
C SER A 123 -19.59 -1.49 -5.81
N ALA A 124 -20.65 -2.26 -5.61
CA ALA A 124 -20.56 -3.72 -5.46
C ALA A 124 -19.83 -4.42 -6.63
N SER A 125 -19.82 -3.79 -7.82
CA SER A 125 -19.23 -4.31 -9.07
C SER A 125 -18.06 -3.50 -9.63
N ALA A 126 -17.74 -2.32 -9.08
CA ALA A 126 -16.71 -1.43 -9.63
C ALA A 126 -15.77 -0.90 -8.53
N GLY A 127 -14.47 -0.81 -8.84
CA GLY A 127 -13.49 -0.12 -8.02
C GLY A 127 -13.58 1.40 -8.18
N PHE A 128 -12.81 2.11 -7.37
CA PHE A 128 -12.64 3.56 -7.50
C PHE A 128 -11.31 3.87 -8.17
N THR A 129 -11.24 4.95 -8.94
CA THR A 129 -10.00 5.40 -9.57
C THR A 129 -9.14 6.16 -8.56
N LEU A 130 -7.86 5.83 -8.46
CA LEU A 130 -6.91 6.62 -7.67
C LEU A 130 -6.70 8.01 -8.30
N SER A 131 -6.37 8.99 -7.47
CA SER A 131 -6.01 10.33 -7.95
C SER A 131 -4.80 10.29 -8.88
N GLU A 132 -4.73 11.23 -9.82
CA GLU A 132 -3.56 11.48 -10.67
C GLU A 132 -2.29 11.80 -9.85
N ASP A 133 -2.43 12.20 -8.59
CA ASP A 133 -1.34 12.69 -7.76
C ASP A 133 -0.62 11.63 -6.92
N HIS A 134 -1.13 10.39 -6.85
CA HIS A 134 -0.49 9.34 -6.06
C HIS A 134 -0.78 7.92 -6.55
N GLY A 135 0.11 7.00 -6.18
CA GLY A 135 -0.10 5.57 -6.24
C GLY A 135 0.10 4.92 -4.87
N LEU A 136 -0.19 3.62 -4.79
CA LEU A 136 -0.13 2.82 -3.58
C LEU A 136 0.77 1.61 -3.78
N ILE A 137 1.60 1.31 -2.78
CA ILE A 137 2.44 0.11 -2.70
C ILE A 137 2.02 -0.64 -1.44
N ILE A 138 1.20 -1.67 -1.58
CA ILE A 138 0.65 -2.44 -0.46
C ILE A 138 1.52 -3.67 -0.24
N THR A 139 1.99 -3.90 0.99
CA THR A 139 2.89 -5.02 1.32
C THR A 139 2.36 -5.93 2.41
N HIS A 140 1.45 -5.45 3.24
CA HIS A 140 0.89 -6.22 4.34
C HIS A 140 -0.47 -5.65 4.74
N LEU A 141 -1.17 -6.39 5.58
CA LEU A 141 -2.37 -5.97 6.27
C LEU A 141 -2.11 -5.96 7.77
N VAL A 142 -2.74 -5.02 8.47
CA VAL A 142 -2.65 -4.92 9.93
C VAL A 142 -4.06 -4.89 10.50
N SER A 143 -4.43 -5.88 11.30
CA SER A 143 -5.66 -5.84 12.09
C SER A 143 -5.35 -5.26 13.47
N GLN A 144 -6.19 -4.32 13.92
CA GLN A 144 -6.17 -3.81 15.29
C GLN A 144 -7.14 -4.54 16.22
N VAL A 145 -7.85 -5.56 15.73
CA VAL A 145 -8.69 -6.43 16.55
C VAL A 145 -7.81 -7.55 17.08
N THR A 146 -7.62 -7.57 18.39
CA THR A 146 -6.67 -8.46 19.06
C THR A 146 -7.38 -9.13 20.24
N PRO A 147 -7.08 -10.40 20.58
CA PRO A 147 -6.14 -11.31 19.90
C PRO A 147 -6.71 -12.03 18.68
N GLU A 148 -8.03 -11.96 18.45
CA GLU A 148 -8.70 -12.72 17.39
C GLU A 148 -9.33 -11.78 16.35
N PRO A 149 -8.60 -11.45 15.27
CA PRO A 149 -9.17 -10.75 14.12
C PRO A 149 -10.37 -11.50 13.55
N PHE A 150 -11.36 -10.76 13.04
CA PHE A 150 -12.54 -11.34 12.40
C PHE A 150 -12.27 -11.70 10.95
N VAL A 151 -11.38 -10.98 10.27
CA VAL A 151 -11.05 -11.20 8.86
C VAL A 151 -10.37 -12.56 8.63
N ARG A 152 -10.72 -13.21 7.51
CA ARG A 152 -10.17 -14.51 7.11
C ARG A 152 -9.60 -14.50 5.70
N ALA A 153 -10.16 -13.74 4.77
CA ALA A 153 -9.57 -13.61 3.44
C ALA A 153 -9.78 -12.22 2.88
N VAL A 154 -8.89 -11.84 1.97
CA VAL A 154 -8.93 -10.59 1.22
C VAL A 154 -8.85 -10.88 -0.26
N HIS A 155 -9.52 -10.06 -1.06
CA HIS A 155 -9.56 -10.19 -2.50
C HIS A 155 -9.33 -8.81 -3.12
N PHE A 156 -8.30 -8.70 -3.95
CA PHE A 156 -7.87 -7.46 -4.58
C PHE A 156 -8.05 -7.52 -6.09
N TRP A 157 -8.39 -6.37 -6.68
CA TRP A 157 -8.26 -6.14 -8.11
C TRP A 157 -7.31 -4.98 -8.32
N ILE A 158 -6.35 -5.14 -9.23
CA ILE A 158 -5.43 -4.08 -9.66
C ILE A 158 -5.84 -3.64 -11.07
N GLY A 159 -6.42 -2.46 -11.21
CA GLY A 159 -7.01 -2.02 -12.47
C GLY A 159 -8.09 -3.01 -12.92
N ARG A 160 -7.86 -3.65 -14.08
CA ARG A 160 -8.75 -4.70 -14.63
C ARG A 160 -8.34 -6.12 -14.27
N THR A 161 -7.23 -6.30 -13.57
CA THR A 161 -6.72 -7.62 -13.21
C THR A 161 -7.37 -8.10 -11.92
N ASP A 162 -8.10 -9.19 -12.02
CA ASP A 162 -8.68 -9.94 -10.90
C ASP A 162 -7.61 -10.87 -10.30
N LEU A 163 -7.21 -10.65 -9.05
CA LEU A 163 -6.20 -11.46 -8.38
C LEU A 163 -6.84 -12.60 -7.60
N ILE A 164 -6.13 -13.72 -7.47
CA ILE A 164 -6.63 -14.86 -6.68
C ILE A 164 -6.84 -14.38 -5.22
N PRO A 165 -8.00 -14.66 -4.60
CA PRO A 165 -8.24 -14.38 -3.19
C PRO A 165 -7.16 -14.97 -2.28
N GLU A 166 -6.74 -14.20 -1.28
CA GLU A 166 -5.68 -14.58 -0.35
C GLU A 166 -6.29 -14.95 1.00
N ASP A 167 -5.97 -16.14 1.49
CA ASP A 167 -6.33 -16.58 2.84
C ASP A 167 -5.38 -15.94 3.85
N ILE A 168 -5.94 -15.08 4.69
CA ILE A 168 -5.24 -14.31 5.72
C ILE A 168 -5.65 -14.77 7.12
N SER A 169 -6.27 -15.95 7.28
CA SER A 169 -6.65 -16.47 8.60
C SER A 169 -5.46 -16.61 9.54
N ASP A 170 -4.26 -16.83 9.00
CA ASP A 170 -3.01 -16.95 9.77
C ASP A 170 -2.52 -15.61 10.36
N ILE A 171 -3.20 -14.50 10.08
CA ILE A 171 -3.02 -13.23 10.81
C ILE A 171 -3.19 -13.42 12.34
N ILE A 172 -3.82 -14.52 12.78
CA ILE A 172 -4.00 -14.93 14.18
C ILE A 172 -2.67 -15.24 14.90
N LEU A 173 -1.54 -15.43 14.20
CA LEU A 173 -0.22 -15.61 14.83
C LEU A 173 0.29 -14.26 15.38
N SER A 174 -0.27 -13.90 16.54
CA SER A 174 0.05 -12.72 17.33
C SER A 174 1.56 -12.56 17.54
N ASP A 175 2.04 -11.33 17.34
CA ASP A 175 3.28 -10.89 17.96
C ASP A 175 3.10 -10.90 19.49
N ASN A 176 4.02 -11.54 20.22
CA ASN A 176 3.99 -11.65 21.68
C ASN A 176 4.41 -10.34 22.37
N GLU A 177 4.98 -9.35 21.67
CA GLU A 177 5.44 -8.09 22.27
C GLU A 177 4.41 -6.96 22.21
N ASN A 178 3.70 -6.78 21.09
CA ASN A 178 2.77 -5.65 20.88
C ASN A 178 1.31 -6.04 20.65
N GLY A 179 1.01 -7.33 20.50
CA GLY A 179 -0.34 -7.86 20.33
C GLY A 179 -1.04 -7.47 19.02
N ILE A 180 -0.36 -6.81 18.08
CA ILE A 180 -0.92 -6.40 16.79
C ILE A 180 -0.82 -7.55 15.78
N ALA A 181 -1.92 -7.81 15.08
CA ALA A 181 -2.02 -8.91 14.12
C ALA A 181 -1.62 -8.41 12.72
N VAL A 182 -0.49 -8.91 12.20
CA VAL A 182 0.11 -8.47 10.93
C VAL A 182 0.18 -9.65 9.96
N TYR A 183 -0.29 -9.44 8.72
CA TYR A 183 -0.22 -10.45 7.67
C TYR A 183 0.50 -9.93 6.42
N PRO A 184 1.62 -10.53 6.00
CA PRO A 184 2.28 -10.17 4.76
C PRO A 184 1.44 -10.60 3.55
N VAL A 185 1.15 -9.68 2.64
CA VAL A 185 0.52 -9.99 1.34
C VAL A 185 1.58 -9.86 0.23
N PRO A 186 1.41 -10.53 -0.93
CA PRO A 186 2.21 -10.22 -2.11
C PRO A 186 2.13 -8.72 -2.41
N THR A 187 3.28 -8.09 -2.69
CA THR A 187 3.37 -6.64 -2.86
C THR A 187 2.54 -6.18 -4.04
N LYS A 188 1.54 -5.33 -3.84
CA LYS A 188 0.66 -4.81 -4.90
C LYS A 188 1.03 -3.37 -5.20
N VAL A 189 1.21 -3.04 -6.48
CA VAL A 189 1.53 -1.70 -6.94
C VAL A 189 0.35 -1.17 -7.74
N TYR A 190 -0.26 -0.11 -7.24
CA TYR A 190 -1.30 0.66 -7.93
C TYR A 190 -0.71 1.99 -8.36
N LEU A 191 -0.79 2.28 -9.65
CA LEU A 191 -0.33 3.54 -10.22
C LEU A 191 -1.39 4.64 -10.02
N PRO A 192 -1.00 5.92 -10.15
CA PRO A 192 -1.98 6.98 -10.34
C PRO A 192 -2.97 6.62 -11.46
N GLU A 193 -4.24 6.96 -11.24
CA GLU A 193 -5.37 6.65 -12.13
C GLU A 193 -5.72 5.16 -12.29
N ASP A 194 -5.06 4.23 -11.59
CA ASP A 194 -5.49 2.83 -11.59
C ASP A 194 -6.81 2.67 -10.82
N GLU A 195 -7.64 1.73 -11.27
CA GLU A 195 -8.83 1.32 -10.55
C GLU A 195 -8.42 0.42 -9.36
N PHE A 196 -8.81 0.83 -8.16
CA PHE A 196 -8.61 0.09 -6.92
C PHE A 196 -9.92 -0.54 -6.47
N ARG A 197 -9.86 -1.84 -6.18
CA ARG A 197 -10.98 -2.54 -5.55
C ARG A 197 -10.46 -3.60 -4.58
N ALA A 198 -11.08 -3.67 -3.40
CA ALA A 198 -10.86 -4.76 -2.45
C ALA A 198 -12.15 -5.20 -1.77
N LYS A 199 -12.24 -6.51 -1.53
CA LYS A 199 -13.28 -7.16 -0.72
C LYS A 199 -12.63 -8.01 0.36
N ILE A 200 -13.37 -8.25 1.44
CA ILE A 200 -12.94 -9.10 2.54
C ILE A 200 -14.05 -10.05 2.96
N THR A 201 -13.69 -11.15 3.61
CA THR A 201 -14.63 -12.08 4.25
C THR A 201 -14.05 -12.51 5.59
N GLY A 202 -14.92 -12.88 6.53
CA GLY A 202 -14.51 -13.32 7.85
C GLY A 202 -15.69 -13.62 8.76
N HIS A 203 -15.44 -13.77 10.06
CA HIS A 203 -16.49 -13.91 11.05
C HIS A 203 -17.28 -12.60 11.21
N ALA A 204 -18.53 -12.71 11.63
CA ALA A 204 -19.37 -11.54 11.85
C ALA A 204 -18.81 -10.71 13.01
N GLY A 205 -18.66 -9.39 12.81
CA GLY A 205 -18.02 -8.51 13.78
C GLY A 205 -17.57 -7.20 13.18
N VAL A 206 -17.04 -6.31 14.02
CA VAL A 206 -16.40 -5.06 13.57
C VAL A 206 -14.89 -5.30 13.53
N GLU A 207 -14.34 -5.23 12.33
CA GLU A 207 -12.91 -5.33 12.05
C GLU A 207 -12.29 -3.94 11.95
N TYR A 208 -10.99 -3.83 12.26
CA TYR A 208 -10.18 -2.63 12.06
C TYR A 208 -8.96 -3.01 11.22
N LEU A 209 -9.18 -3.14 9.91
CA LEU A 209 -8.17 -3.65 8.97
C LEU A 209 -7.51 -2.50 8.23
N LYS A 210 -6.20 -2.35 8.41
CA LYS A 210 -5.38 -1.33 7.73
C LYS A 210 -4.65 -1.91 6.53
N LEU A 211 -4.55 -1.11 5.47
CA LEU A 211 -3.58 -1.35 4.42
C LEU A 211 -2.20 -0.91 4.88
N GLY A 212 -1.25 -1.86 4.91
CA GLY A 212 0.15 -1.61 5.21
C GLY A 212 0.99 -1.45 3.95
N GLY A 213 2.03 -0.63 4.03
CA GLY A 213 2.91 -0.31 2.90
C GLY A 213 3.13 1.19 2.78
N LEU A 214 3.31 1.68 1.55
CA LEU A 214 3.63 3.08 1.26
C LEU A 214 2.64 3.70 0.27
N VAL A 215 2.27 4.95 0.51
CA VAL A 215 1.74 5.85 -0.52
C VAL A 215 2.90 6.61 -1.14
N VAL A 216 2.92 6.76 -2.46
CA VAL A 216 3.94 7.53 -3.20
C VAL A 216 3.20 8.52 -4.09
N GLY A 217 3.58 9.80 -4.05
CA GLY A 217 2.77 10.86 -4.65
C GLY A 217 3.33 12.25 -4.47
N LEU A 218 2.58 13.25 -4.91
CA LEU A 218 2.96 14.66 -4.75
C LEU A 218 2.95 15.09 -3.29
N GLY A 219 3.91 15.91 -2.91
CA GLY A 219 4.05 16.40 -1.53
C GLY A 219 2.83 17.15 -1.01
N ARG A 220 2.12 17.88 -1.87
CA ARG A 220 0.86 18.56 -1.51
C ARG A 220 -0.18 17.61 -0.93
N LEU A 221 -0.21 16.37 -1.43
CA LEU A 221 -1.20 15.36 -1.05
C LEU A 221 -0.70 14.51 0.12
N ILE A 222 0.58 14.12 0.12
CA ILE A 222 1.16 13.30 1.20
C ILE A 222 1.17 14.05 2.54
N LYS A 223 1.55 15.33 2.52
CA LYS A 223 1.68 16.15 3.73
C LYS A 223 0.35 16.69 4.24
N ALA A 224 -0.72 16.66 3.44
CA ALA A 224 -2.02 17.15 3.85
C ALA A 224 -2.55 16.33 5.04
N GLU A 225 -3.04 17.01 6.07
CA GLU A 225 -3.73 16.35 7.21
C GLU A 225 -5.04 15.72 6.75
N THR A 226 -5.71 16.34 5.77
CA THR A 226 -6.88 15.78 5.08
C THR A 226 -6.63 15.89 3.57
N PRO A 227 -6.09 14.84 2.94
CA PRO A 227 -5.91 14.78 1.49
C PRO A 227 -7.25 15.03 0.79
N SER A 228 -7.35 16.11 0.03
CA SER A 228 -8.44 16.31 -0.91
C SER A 228 -7.95 15.94 -2.30
N TRP A 229 -8.67 15.01 -2.93
CA TRP A 229 -8.44 14.62 -4.30
C TRP A 229 -9.79 14.38 -4.95
N SER A 230 -9.97 14.99 -6.13
CA SER A 230 -11.17 14.86 -6.97
C SER A 230 -11.08 13.60 -7.81
#